data_AF-A0A0S2FF58-F1
#
_entry.id   AF-A0A0S2FF58-F1
#
_cell.length_a   1.000
_cell.length_b   1.000
_cell.length_c   1.000
_cell.angle_alpha   90.00
_cell.angle_beta   90.00
_cell.angle_gamma   90.00
#
_symmetry.space_group_name_H-M   'P 1'
#
loop_
_entity.id
_entity.type
_entity.pdbx_description
1 polymer ?
#
loop_
_entity_poly.entity_id
_entity_poly.type
_entity_poly.pdbx_seq_one_letter_code
_entity_poly.pdbx_strand_id
1 'polypeptide(L)'
;MSKWWLAVLLLLPSQAFAAQTAQAGATPATVIVLGVDHAAQLVSERDQPALLDAFLARAKPDAICIERAPEAFARGDFYEFTYEAQDVAVPFARRHGIELCPIDWEPPAEDQRLGFGISLDAPPELRPVKGFMGFLAFGQEASTRDFFHADDPAKLHKVANWATTPAARAKNDLPRRLYLYRTYLQAQRIAAAARAHPGGTVVVVVGEFHKHDIEAILKDDPGVRLVQPSSLGRPDAKDIAAHDRSEYRTAIASFNLLGLQSQTGPVDYGYVGRAVAALEADGATPQARLFRVRLDLLQGRIERGDAIARYRAIAADAGDARFAWTGVKDTARVDSWFDPFGNLDVRRRALLEAARESWAAGDAAVANELLEACTEGLSPRQREQLRGYWQRDVAVANSPR
;
A
#
# COMPACT_ATOMS: atom_id res chain seq x y z
N MET A 1 -66.71 33.26 -5.09
CA MET A 1 -65.70 32.18 -5.19
C MET A 1 -64.32 32.83 -5.20
N SER A 2 -63.44 32.37 -4.30
CA SER A 2 -62.42 33.17 -3.61
C SER A 2 -61.09 33.33 -4.37
N LYS A 3 -60.57 34.56 -4.38
CA LYS A 3 -59.31 35.05 -4.95
C LYS A 3 -58.07 34.72 -4.08
N TRP A 4 -57.81 33.45 -3.77
CA TRP A 4 -56.80 33.08 -2.76
C TRP A 4 -55.68 32.12 -3.25
N TRP A 5 -55.52 31.91 -4.56
CA TRP A 5 -54.56 30.91 -5.08
C TRP A 5 -53.32 31.48 -5.79
N LEU A 6 -53.21 32.81 -5.93
CA LEU A 6 -52.12 33.45 -6.68
C LEU A 6 -50.95 33.99 -5.81
N ALA A 7 -50.99 33.79 -4.49
CA ALA A 7 -49.99 34.35 -3.57
C ALA A 7 -48.90 33.37 -3.08
N VAL A 8 -48.98 32.07 -3.40
CA VAL A 8 -48.04 31.06 -2.87
C VAL A 8 -46.83 30.79 -3.80
N LEU A 9 -46.86 31.26 -5.05
CA LEU A 9 -45.79 31.04 -6.04
C LEU A 9 -44.72 32.15 -6.11
N LEU A 10 -44.80 33.18 -5.24
CA LEU A 10 -43.87 34.32 -5.26
C LEU A 10 -42.88 34.37 -4.07
N LEU A 11 -42.87 33.36 -3.19
CA LEU A 11 -41.99 33.31 -2.02
C LEU A 11 -40.85 32.28 -2.12
N LEU A 12 -40.59 31.72 -3.32
CA LEU A 12 -39.52 30.74 -3.57
C LEU A 12 -38.50 31.18 -4.65
N PRO A 13 -37.86 32.37 -4.57
CA PRO A 13 -36.54 32.50 -5.20
C PRO A 13 -35.41 33.04 -4.30
N SER A 14 -35.67 33.46 -3.06
CA SER A 14 -34.64 34.14 -2.26
C SER A 14 -33.63 33.23 -1.57
N GLN A 15 -33.88 31.92 -1.44
CA GLN A 15 -32.91 30.99 -0.83
C GLN A 15 -31.86 30.45 -1.82
N ALA A 16 -32.14 30.47 -3.13
CA ALA A 16 -31.17 30.02 -4.13
C ALA A 16 -30.02 31.02 -4.32
N PHE A 17 -30.29 32.33 -4.21
CA PHE A 17 -29.27 33.37 -4.33
C PHE A 17 -28.34 33.48 -3.11
N ALA A 18 -28.81 33.13 -1.91
CA ALA A 18 -27.99 33.18 -0.69
C ALA A 18 -26.94 32.03 -0.64
N ALA A 19 -27.28 30.86 -1.18
CA ALA A 19 -26.32 29.75 -1.30
C ALA A 19 -25.21 30.05 -2.31
N GLN A 20 -25.53 30.74 -3.42
CA GLN A 20 -24.56 31.14 -4.44
C GLN A 20 -23.64 32.29 -3.98
N THR A 21 -24.12 33.22 -3.15
CA THR A 21 -23.27 34.30 -2.61
C THR A 21 -22.37 33.84 -1.47
N ALA A 22 -22.77 32.84 -0.67
CA ALA A 22 -21.89 32.24 0.34
C ALA A 22 -20.68 31.51 -0.31
N GLN A 23 -20.87 30.96 -1.50
CA GLN A 23 -19.83 30.24 -2.24
C GLN A 23 -18.85 31.18 -2.96
N ALA A 24 -19.28 32.39 -3.32
CA ALA A 24 -18.44 33.41 -3.96
C ALA A 24 -17.47 34.14 -2.99
N GLY A 25 -17.64 33.95 -1.68
CA GLY A 25 -16.80 34.56 -0.64
C GLY A 25 -15.91 33.60 0.15
N ALA A 26 -16.02 32.29 -0.09
CA ALA A 26 -15.22 31.29 0.62
C ALA A 26 -13.77 31.31 0.11
N THR A 27 -12.80 31.37 1.04
CA THR A 27 -11.39 31.26 0.67
C THR A 27 -11.11 29.87 0.08
N PRO A 28 -10.46 29.76 -1.08
CA PRO A 28 -10.13 28.45 -1.67
C PRO A 28 -9.31 27.60 -0.71
N ALA A 29 -9.63 26.31 -0.63
CA ALA A 29 -8.81 25.35 0.11
C ALA A 29 -7.51 25.08 -0.64
N THR A 30 -6.44 24.87 0.12
CA THR A 30 -5.15 24.43 -0.42
C THR A 30 -5.22 22.93 -0.67
N VAL A 31 -5.08 22.48 -1.91
CA VAL A 31 -5.08 21.05 -2.24
C VAL A 31 -3.68 20.64 -2.68
N ILE A 32 -3.12 19.64 -1.98
CA ILE A 32 -1.80 19.08 -2.26
C ILE A 32 -1.99 17.64 -2.73
N VAL A 33 -1.77 17.37 -4.01
CA VAL A 33 -1.91 16.02 -4.58
C VAL A 33 -0.56 15.31 -4.58
N LEU A 34 -0.34 14.42 -3.61
CA LEU A 34 0.85 13.58 -3.52
C LEU A 34 0.62 12.28 -4.29
N GLY A 35 1.31 12.15 -5.44
CA GLY A 35 1.31 10.95 -6.26
C GLY A 35 2.33 9.93 -5.75
N VAL A 36 1.87 8.75 -5.37
CA VAL A 36 2.71 7.66 -4.81
C VAL A 36 2.76 6.46 -5.75
N ASP A 37 3.87 5.73 -5.72
CA ASP A 37 3.88 4.35 -6.26
C ASP A 37 3.56 3.42 -5.09
N HIS A 38 2.49 2.63 -5.21
CA HIS A 38 1.92 1.91 -4.08
C HIS A 38 2.94 0.98 -3.45
N ALA A 39 3.19 1.13 -2.15
CA ALA A 39 4.19 0.41 -1.37
C ALA A 39 5.67 0.55 -1.82
N ALA A 40 6.00 1.44 -2.77
CA ALA A 40 7.39 1.68 -3.17
C ALA A 40 8.25 2.24 -2.02
N GLN A 41 7.61 2.81 -1.00
CA GLN A 41 8.24 3.28 0.24
C GLN A 41 8.98 2.15 0.98
N LEU A 42 8.57 0.90 0.76
CA LEU A 42 9.21 -0.27 1.36
C LEU A 42 10.56 -0.59 0.72
N VAL A 43 10.83 -0.15 -0.52
CA VAL A 43 12.07 -0.45 -1.25
C VAL A 43 12.96 0.75 -1.52
N SER A 44 12.45 1.97 -1.38
CA SER A 44 13.22 3.21 -1.57
C SER A 44 13.38 3.97 -0.27
N GLU A 45 14.63 4.12 0.19
CA GLU A 45 14.95 5.02 1.30
C GLU A 45 14.55 6.49 1.00
N ARG A 46 14.60 6.87 -0.28
CA ARG A 46 14.23 8.21 -0.75
C ARG A 46 12.72 8.41 -0.85
N ASP A 47 11.93 7.40 -0.54
CA ASP A 47 10.46 7.45 -0.51
C ASP A 47 9.94 6.80 0.78
N GLN A 48 10.77 6.65 1.83
CA GLN A 48 10.45 5.78 2.97
C GLN A 48 9.20 6.20 3.78
N PRO A 49 8.56 5.28 4.53
CA PRO A 49 7.30 5.57 5.22
C PRO A 49 7.39 6.73 6.22
N ALA A 50 8.51 6.83 6.95
CA ALA A 50 8.77 7.93 7.87
C ALA A 50 8.87 9.30 7.18
N LEU A 51 9.31 9.33 5.91
CA LEU A 51 9.33 10.54 5.09
C LEU A 51 7.91 11.00 4.74
N LEU A 52 7.00 10.07 4.43
CA LEU A 52 5.59 10.38 4.23
C LEU A 52 4.93 10.91 5.52
N ASP A 53 5.13 10.24 6.65
CA ASP A 53 4.61 10.69 7.96
C ASP A 53 5.13 12.12 8.30
N ALA A 54 6.42 12.36 8.14
CA ALA A 54 7.03 13.69 8.34
C ALA A 54 6.51 14.75 7.34
N PHE A 55 6.27 14.37 6.08
CA PHE A 55 5.69 15.27 5.08
C PHE A 55 4.25 15.66 5.44
N LEU A 56 3.42 14.71 5.90
CA LEU A 56 2.07 15.00 6.36
C LEU A 56 2.08 15.97 7.55
N ALA A 57 3.01 15.78 8.50
CA ALA A 57 3.18 16.71 9.62
C ALA A 57 3.61 18.12 9.17
N ARG A 58 4.48 18.21 8.16
CA ARG A 58 4.91 19.47 7.56
C ARG A 58 3.77 20.18 6.82
N ALA A 59 2.95 19.43 6.10
CA ALA A 59 1.83 19.94 5.32
C ALA A 59 0.68 20.44 6.19
N LYS A 60 0.56 19.96 7.44
CA LYS A 60 -0.50 20.33 8.40
C LYS A 60 -1.91 20.25 7.81
N PRO A 61 -2.33 19.07 7.30
CA PRO A 61 -3.64 18.93 6.70
C PRO A 61 -4.76 19.09 7.74
N ASP A 62 -5.84 19.76 7.34
CA ASP A 62 -7.14 19.71 8.00
C ASP A 62 -7.90 18.44 7.63
N ALA A 63 -7.64 17.92 6.41
CA ALA A 63 -8.15 16.64 5.94
C ALA A 63 -7.14 15.90 5.04
N ILE A 64 -7.18 14.58 5.08
CA ILE A 64 -6.39 13.69 4.24
C ILE A 64 -7.31 12.85 3.37
N CYS A 65 -7.23 13.06 2.06
CA CYS A 65 -7.88 12.21 1.08
C CYS A 65 -7.03 10.95 0.80
N ILE A 66 -7.66 9.77 0.79
CA ILE A 66 -6.99 8.49 0.51
C ILE A 66 -7.68 7.75 -0.65
N GLU A 67 -6.89 7.01 -1.42
CA GLU A 67 -7.37 6.15 -2.50
C GLU A 67 -8.09 4.89 -1.97
N ARG A 68 -9.27 5.09 -1.39
CA ARG A 68 -10.22 4.03 -1.06
C ARG A 68 -11.66 4.48 -1.24
N ALA A 69 -12.53 3.58 -1.67
CA ALA A 69 -13.94 3.88 -1.85
C ALA A 69 -14.62 4.11 -0.49
N PRO A 70 -15.53 5.10 -0.36
CA PRO A 70 -16.19 5.41 0.91
C PRO A 70 -16.84 4.21 1.58
N GLU A 71 -17.53 3.37 0.81
CA GLU A 71 -18.25 2.22 1.31
C GLU A 71 -17.30 1.15 1.86
N ALA A 72 -16.14 0.95 1.21
CA ALA A 72 -15.13 0.02 1.67
C ALA A 72 -14.37 0.55 2.89
N PHE A 73 -13.99 1.84 2.87
CA PHE A 73 -13.35 2.48 4.00
C PHE A 73 -14.22 2.42 5.26
N ALA A 74 -15.54 2.62 5.14
CA ALA A 74 -16.49 2.50 6.25
C ALA A 74 -16.52 1.11 6.90
N ARG A 75 -16.11 0.05 6.18
CA ARG A 75 -15.98 -1.32 6.70
C ARG A 75 -14.58 -1.65 7.21
N GLY A 76 -13.64 -0.68 7.18
CA GLY A 76 -12.23 -0.93 7.47
C GLY A 76 -11.53 -1.79 6.41
N ASP A 77 -12.08 -1.81 5.20
CA ASP A 77 -11.61 -2.62 4.08
C ASP A 77 -10.74 -1.74 3.17
N PHE A 78 -9.47 -2.10 3.00
CA PHE A 78 -8.47 -1.40 2.18
C PHE A 78 -7.96 -2.28 1.02
N TYR A 79 -7.36 -1.65 0.01
CA TYR A 79 -6.60 -2.37 -1.00
C TYR A 79 -5.32 -2.91 -0.38
N GLU A 80 -5.09 -4.22 -0.48
CA GLU A 80 -3.93 -4.86 0.16
C GLU A 80 -2.58 -4.27 -0.30
N PHE A 81 -2.50 -3.72 -1.51
CA PHE A 81 -1.27 -3.16 -2.07
C PHE A 81 -0.99 -1.70 -1.67
N THR A 82 -1.94 -0.99 -1.04
CA THR A 82 -1.85 0.47 -0.77
C THR A 82 -1.19 0.81 0.56
N TYR A 83 0.00 0.27 0.83
CA TYR A 83 0.70 0.40 2.12
C TYR A 83 0.71 1.85 2.66
N GLU A 84 1.01 2.82 1.82
CA GLU A 84 1.05 4.24 2.19
C GLU A 84 -0.29 4.80 2.69
N ALA A 85 -1.42 4.30 2.20
CA ALA A 85 -2.73 4.69 2.69
C ALA A 85 -3.06 4.01 4.02
N GLN A 86 -3.02 2.67 4.06
CA GLN A 86 -3.46 1.86 5.20
C GLN A 86 -2.52 1.90 6.40
N ASP A 87 -1.21 1.94 6.17
CA ASP A 87 -0.20 1.79 7.23
C ASP A 87 0.53 3.11 7.56
N VAL A 88 0.40 4.16 6.72
CA VAL A 88 1.00 5.48 6.99
C VAL A 88 -0.05 6.58 7.16
N ALA A 89 -0.79 6.94 6.10
CA ALA A 89 -1.69 8.10 6.10
C ALA A 89 -2.87 7.94 7.06
N VAL A 90 -3.53 6.77 7.07
CA VAL A 90 -4.66 6.49 7.97
C VAL A 90 -4.23 6.48 9.45
N PRO A 91 -3.16 5.76 9.86
CA PRO A 91 -2.67 5.83 11.23
C PRO A 91 -2.21 7.23 11.63
N PHE A 92 -1.57 7.98 10.72
CA PHE A 92 -1.21 9.38 10.95
C PHE A 92 -2.44 10.22 11.26
N ALA A 93 -3.44 10.22 10.38
CA ALA A 93 -4.65 11.01 10.58
C ALA A 93 -5.33 10.70 11.91
N ARG A 94 -5.43 9.40 12.26
CA ARG A 94 -6.02 8.95 13.53
C ARG A 94 -5.26 9.47 14.75
N ARG A 95 -3.92 9.44 14.73
CA ARG A 95 -3.10 9.94 15.86
C ARG A 95 -3.21 11.45 16.05
N HIS A 96 -3.47 12.19 14.98
CA HIS A 96 -3.51 13.64 14.97
C HIS A 96 -4.94 14.22 14.95
N GLY A 97 -5.98 13.37 14.94
CA GLY A 97 -7.37 13.82 14.88
C GLY A 97 -7.73 14.51 13.56
N ILE A 98 -7.05 14.17 12.47
CA ILE A 98 -7.29 14.74 11.13
C ILE A 98 -8.41 13.95 10.43
N GLU A 99 -9.27 14.66 9.71
CA GLU A 99 -10.35 14.04 8.94
C GLU A 99 -9.80 13.17 7.81
N LEU A 100 -10.39 11.99 7.62
CA LEU A 100 -10.08 11.09 6.51
C LEU A 100 -11.20 11.15 5.47
N CYS A 101 -10.85 11.50 4.24
CA CYS A 101 -11.78 11.60 3.12
C CYS A 101 -11.49 10.45 2.12
N PRO A 102 -12.21 9.32 2.17
CA PRO A 102 -12.09 8.29 1.13
C PRO A 102 -12.62 8.85 -0.22
N ILE A 103 -11.79 8.88 -1.26
CA ILE A 103 -12.12 9.55 -2.53
C ILE A 103 -12.36 8.60 -3.70
N ASP A 104 -12.08 7.31 -3.54
CA ASP A 104 -11.97 6.42 -4.69
C ASP A 104 -13.32 5.88 -5.18
N TRP A 105 -13.33 5.37 -6.42
CA TRP A 105 -14.47 4.69 -7.01
C TRP A 105 -14.05 3.33 -7.57
N GLU A 106 -14.89 2.33 -7.31
CA GLU A 106 -14.73 0.99 -7.83
C GLU A 106 -15.92 0.64 -8.73
N PRO A 107 -15.68 -0.01 -9.88
CA PRO A 107 -16.78 -0.59 -10.64
C PRO A 107 -17.49 -1.66 -9.80
N PRO A 108 -18.82 -1.76 -9.87
CA PRO A 108 -19.57 -2.85 -9.27
C PRO A 108 -18.99 -4.22 -9.63
N ALA A 109 -19.14 -5.21 -8.74
CA ALA A 109 -18.58 -6.54 -8.95
C ALA A 109 -19.06 -7.23 -10.25
N GLU A 110 -20.28 -6.94 -10.70
CA GLU A 110 -20.79 -7.42 -11.99
C GLU A 110 -20.02 -6.81 -13.17
N ASP A 111 -19.81 -5.49 -13.16
CA ASP A 111 -19.03 -4.78 -14.18
C ASP A 111 -17.57 -5.26 -14.20
N GLN A 112 -16.99 -5.55 -13.04
CA GLN A 112 -15.66 -6.14 -12.94
C GLN A 112 -15.60 -7.48 -13.68
N ARG A 113 -16.58 -8.37 -13.44
CA ARG A 113 -16.64 -9.68 -14.08
C ARG A 113 -16.89 -9.59 -15.58
N LEU A 114 -17.81 -8.73 -16.01
CA LEU A 114 -18.08 -8.53 -17.44
C LEU A 114 -16.88 -7.90 -18.16
N GLY A 115 -16.18 -7.00 -17.48
CA GLY A 115 -15.10 -6.21 -18.05
C GLY A 115 -13.73 -6.89 -18.06
N PHE A 116 -13.38 -7.56 -16.96
CA PHE A 116 -12.07 -8.16 -16.74
C PHE A 116 -12.12 -9.69 -16.65
N GLY A 117 -13.31 -10.29 -16.60
CA GLY A 117 -13.48 -11.73 -16.39
C GLY A 117 -13.24 -12.18 -14.95
N ILE A 118 -12.93 -11.26 -14.04
CA ILE A 118 -12.55 -11.53 -12.64
C ILE A 118 -13.15 -10.48 -11.72
N SER A 119 -13.23 -10.79 -10.42
CA SER A 119 -13.42 -9.76 -9.39
C SER A 119 -12.04 -9.26 -8.96
N LEU A 120 -11.84 -7.95 -8.99
CA LEU A 120 -10.55 -7.30 -8.71
C LEU A 120 -10.17 -7.39 -7.23
N ASP A 121 -11.16 -7.54 -6.34
CA ASP A 121 -10.97 -7.63 -4.89
C ASP A 121 -10.87 -9.07 -4.35
N ALA A 122 -11.00 -10.07 -5.22
CA ALA A 122 -10.95 -11.49 -4.85
C ALA A 122 -9.66 -12.12 -5.40
N PRO A 123 -8.58 -12.20 -4.59
CA PRO A 123 -7.36 -12.84 -5.05
C PRO A 123 -7.60 -14.35 -5.25
N PRO A 124 -6.91 -14.98 -6.23
CA PRO A 124 -6.99 -16.42 -6.42
C PRO A 124 -6.48 -17.17 -5.18
N GLU A 125 -6.85 -18.45 -5.05
CA GLU A 125 -6.44 -19.26 -3.90
C GLU A 125 -4.91 -19.33 -3.75
N LEU A 126 -4.20 -19.47 -4.88
CA LEU A 126 -2.77 -19.24 -4.99
C LEU A 126 -2.51 -18.06 -5.93
N ARG A 127 -1.93 -16.98 -5.42
CA ARG A 127 -1.51 -15.80 -6.19
C ARG A 127 -0.46 -16.21 -7.21
N PRO A 128 -0.58 -15.85 -8.50
CA PRO A 128 0.47 -16.10 -9.47
C PRO A 128 1.76 -15.36 -9.09
N VAL A 129 2.90 -15.79 -9.63
CA VAL A 129 4.20 -15.14 -9.35
C VAL A 129 4.27 -13.73 -9.95
N LYS A 130 3.53 -13.46 -11.03
CA LYS A 130 3.53 -12.18 -11.76
C LYS A 130 2.13 -11.80 -12.22
N GLY A 131 1.96 -10.53 -12.55
CA GLY A 131 0.72 -9.96 -13.09
C GLY A 131 -0.13 -9.30 -12.00
N PHE A 132 -1.28 -8.77 -12.41
CA PHE A 132 -2.13 -7.93 -11.56
C PHE A 132 -2.56 -8.58 -10.24
N MET A 133 -2.75 -9.90 -10.20
CA MET A 133 -3.14 -10.64 -8.98
C MET A 133 -1.96 -11.31 -8.26
N GLY A 134 -0.75 -11.10 -8.76
CA GLY A 134 0.45 -11.71 -8.20
C GLY A 134 0.97 -10.97 -6.98
N PHE A 135 2.02 -11.52 -6.39
CA PHE A 135 2.74 -10.85 -5.31
C PHE A 135 3.43 -9.58 -5.82
N LEU A 136 3.48 -8.56 -4.97
CA LEU A 136 4.21 -7.34 -5.26
C LEU A 136 5.71 -7.56 -5.14
N ALA A 137 6.43 -7.17 -6.18
CA ALA A 137 7.88 -7.06 -6.19
C ALA A 137 8.27 -5.94 -7.14
N PHE A 138 9.33 -5.22 -6.80
CA PHE A 138 9.78 -4.04 -7.53
C PHE A 138 11.08 -4.30 -8.28
N GLY A 139 11.23 -3.64 -9.43
CA GLY A 139 12.48 -3.55 -10.16
C GLY A 139 13.41 -2.44 -9.66
N GLN A 140 14.58 -2.31 -10.28
CA GLN A 140 15.62 -1.34 -9.90
C GLN A 140 15.14 0.11 -9.91
N GLU A 141 14.24 0.47 -10.82
CA GLU A 141 13.72 1.84 -10.95
C GLU A 141 13.04 2.30 -9.65
N ALA A 142 12.27 1.43 -8.99
CA ALA A 142 11.58 1.78 -7.75
C ALA A 142 12.54 2.03 -6.59
N SER A 143 13.65 1.29 -6.49
CA SER A 143 14.63 1.43 -5.39
C SER A 143 15.34 2.79 -5.36
N THR A 144 15.36 3.51 -6.49
CA THR A 144 15.98 4.84 -6.60
C THR A 144 14.95 5.96 -6.70
N ARG A 145 13.67 5.62 -6.61
CA ARG A 145 12.53 6.54 -6.72
C ARG A 145 12.59 7.62 -5.65
N ASP A 146 12.35 8.85 -6.06
CA ASP A 146 12.24 9.99 -5.16
C ASP A 146 10.80 10.21 -4.67
N PHE A 147 10.64 10.68 -3.44
CA PHE A 147 9.34 11.02 -2.85
C PHE A 147 8.48 11.96 -3.70
N PHE A 148 9.09 12.93 -4.38
CA PHE A 148 8.38 13.87 -5.27
C PHE A 148 8.44 13.43 -6.74
N HIS A 149 8.66 12.15 -7.03
CA HIS A 149 8.77 11.63 -8.41
C HIS A 149 7.58 12.05 -9.30
N ALA A 150 6.37 12.05 -8.74
CA ALA A 150 5.15 12.35 -9.48
C ALA A 150 4.96 13.85 -9.77
N ASP A 151 5.76 14.75 -9.17
CA ASP A 151 5.71 16.19 -9.47
C ASP A 151 6.39 16.54 -10.80
N ASP A 152 7.24 15.65 -11.33
CA ASP A 152 7.87 15.81 -12.66
C ASP A 152 6.95 15.21 -13.74
N PRO A 153 6.33 16.03 -14.61
CA PRO A 153 5.45 15.52 -15.67
C PRO A 153 6.16 14.57 -16.65
N ALA A 154 7.49 14.70 -16.81
CA ALA A 154 8.25 13.81 -17.67
C ALA A 154 8.29 12.37 -17.11
N LYS A 155 8.13 12.19 -15.79
CA LYS A 155 8.05 10.87 -15.17
C LYS A 155 6.71 10.18 -15.39
N LEU A 156 5.64 10.96 -15.52
CA LEU A 156 4.28 10.44 -15.73
C LEU A 156 3.87 10.33 -17.20
N HIS A 157 4.75 10.70 -18.16
CA HIS A 157 4.41 10.75 -19.58
C HIS A 157 3.84 9.43 -20.13
N LYS A 158 4.34 8.26 -19.68
CA LYS A 158 3.83 6.96 -20.14
C LYS A 158 2.37 6.76 -19.74
N VAL A 159 2.02 7.15 -18.52
CA VAL A 159 0.66 7.04 -18.00
C VAL A 159 -0.25 8.04 -18.71
N ALA A 160 0.19 9.29 -18.84
CA ALA A 160 -0.56 10.33 -19.55
C ALA A 160 -0.84 9.94 -21.02
N ASN A 161 0.16 9.39 -21.71
CA ASN A 161 0.01 8.88 -23.07
C ASN A 161 -0.97 7.71 -23.14
N TRP A 162 -0.90 6.75 -22.21
CA TRP A 162 -1.84 5.63 -22.15
C TRP A 162 -3.28 6.09 -21.88
N ALA A 163 -3.48 7.03 -20.95
CA ALA A 163 -4.80 7.57 -20.60
C ALA A 163 -5.48 8.29 -21.78
N THR A 164 -4.68 9.01 -22.57
CA THR A 164 -5.15 9.81 -23.72
C THR A 164 -5.21 9.04 -25.04
N THR A 165 -4.62 7.84 -25.11
CA THR A 165 -4.58 7.03 -26.33
C THR A 165 -5.57 5.86 -26.25
N PRO A 166 -6.68 5.87 -27.02
CA PRO A 166 -7.58 4.73 -27.10
C PRO A 166 -6.87 3.45 -27.52
N ALA A 167 -7.30 2.31 -26.96
CA ALA A 167 -6.80 1.02 -27.41
C ALA A 167 -7.11 0.79 -28.90
N ALA A 168 -6.20 0.14 -29.62
CA ALA A 168 -6.34 -0.14 -31.05
C ALA A 168 -7.62 -0.92 -31.41
N ARG A 169 -8.18 -1.67 -30.45
CA ARG A 169 -9.48 -2.34 -30.58
C ARG A 169 -10.39 -1.91 -29.44
N ALA A 170 -11.60 -1.47 -29.76
CA ALA A 170 -12.56 -0.96 -28.77
C ALA A 170 -12.84 -1.94 -27.61
N LYS A 171 -12.89 -3.25 -27.90
CA LYS A 171 -13.08 -4.29 -26.87
C LYS A 171 -11.98 -4.35 -25.81
N ASN A 172 -10.80 -3.79 -26.08
CA ASN A 172 -9.67 -3.74 -25.16
C ASN A 172 -9.56 -2.37 -24.43
N ASP A 173 -10.47 -1.42 -24.71
CA ASP A 173 -10.38 -0.03 -24.24
C ASP A 173 -11.05 0.17 -22.87
N LEU A 174 -11.71 -0.85 -22.34
CA LEU A 174 -12.43 -0.78 -21.06
C LEU A 174 -11.54 -0.36 -19.88
N PRO A 175 -10.32 -0.89 -19.67
CA PRO A 175 -9.46 -0.46 -18.56
C PRO A 175 -9.18 1.04 -18.56
N ARG A 176 -8.92 1.62 -19.73
CA ARG A 176 -8.68 3.06 -19.90
C ARG A 176 -9.94 3.88 -19.61
N ARG A 177 -11.12 3.42 -20.06
CA ARG A 177 -12.41 4.09 -19.81
C ARG A 177 -12.77 4.10 -18.33
N LEU A 178 -12.62 2.97 -17.66
CA LEU A 178 -12.87 2.85 -16.22
C LEU A 178 -11.86 3.67 -15.43
N TYR A 179 -10.58 3.68 -15.84
CA TYR A 179 -9.57 4.57 -15.26
C TYR A 179 -9.99 6.04 -15.35
N LEU A 180 -10.36 6.54 -16.54
CA LEU A 180 -10.77 7.95 -16.71
C LEU A 180 -11.99 8.30 -15.86
N TYR A 181 -12.97 7.40 -15.79
CA TYR A 181 -14.16 7.60 -14.97
C TYR A 181 -13.83 7.58 -13.46
N ARG A 182 -13.00 6.63 -13.02
CA ARG A 182 -12.49 6.54 -11.63
C ARG A 182 -11.77 7.83 -11.24
N THR A 183 -10.82 8.28 -12.07
CA THR A 183 -10.05 9.50 -11.80
C THR A 183 -10.92 10.75 -11.78
N TYR A 184 -11.92 10.83 -12.66
CA TYR A 184 -12.91 11.90 -12.60
C TYR A 184 -13.68 11.92 -11.27
N LEU A 185 -14.18 10.76 -10.81
CA LEU A 185 -14.90 10.67 -9.54
C LEU A 185 -14.00 10.95 -8.33
N GLN A 186 -12.74 10.52 -8.36
CA GLN A 186 -11.73 10.90 -7.37
C GLN A 186 -11.60 12.43 -7.29
N ALA A 187 -11.41 13.11 -8.42
CA ALA A 187 -11.32 14.57 -8.48
C ALA A 187 -12.59 15.25 -7.94
N GLN A 188 -13.79 14.76 -8.27
CA GLN A 188 -15.04 15.32 -7.74
C GLN A 188 -15.15 15.19 -6.22
N ARG A 189 -14.70 14.06 -5.64
CA ARG A 189 -14.68 13.88 -4.18
C ARG A 189 -13.61 14.73 -3.49
N ILE A 190 -12.44 14.92 -4.12
CA ILE A 190 -11.42 15.86 -3.62
C ILE A 190 -11.98 17.29 -3.62
N ALA A 191 -12.66 17.71 -4.68
CA ALA A 191 -13.30 19.02 -4.75
C ALA A 191 -14.39 19.18 -3.66
N ALA A 192 -15.14 18.12 -3.36
CA ALA A 192 -16.10 18.13 -2.25
C ALA A 192 -15.41 18.27 -0.88
N ALA A 193 -14.30 17.57 -0.65
CA ALA A 193 -13.48 17.74 0.56
C ALA A 193 -12.94 19.17 0.66
N ALA A 194 -12.37 19.72 -0.41
CA ALA A 194 -11.90 21.10 -0.45
C ALA A 194 -13.00 22.11 -0.07
N ARG A 195 -14.23 21.94 -0.59
CA ARG A 195 -15.38 22.79 -0.22
C ARG A 195 -15.80 22.66 1.25
N ALA A 196 -15.56 21.51 1.89
CA ALA A 196 -15.81 21.29 3.31
C ALA A 196 -14.74 21.96 4.21
N HIS A 197 -13.58 22.29 3.66
CA HIS A 197 -12.45 22.91 4.38
C HIS A 197 -12.01 24.25 3.75
N PRO A 198 -12.89 25.27 3.66
CA PRO A 198 -12.54 26.56 3.05
C PRO A 198 -11.37 27.22 3.79
N GLY A 199 -10.36 27.65 3.05
CA GLY A 199 -9.10 28.21 3.58
C GLY A 199 -8.17 27.20 4.26
N GLY A 200 -8.59 25.95 4.43
CA GLY A 200 -7.80 24.87 5.01
C GLY A 200 -6.84 24.21 4.03
N THR A 201 -6.20 23.14 4.47
CA THR A 201 -5.29 22.30 3.69
C THR A 201 -5.83 20.88 3.58
N VAL A 202 -6.03 20.42 2.35
CA VAL A 202 -6.40 19.05 2.02
C VAL A 202 -5.21 18.38 1.34
N VAL A 203 -4.64 17.35 1.98
CA VAL A 203 -3.60 16.52 1.36
C VAL A 203 -4.24 15.29 0.76
N VAL A 204 -3.91 14.97 -0.49
CA VAL A 204 -4.39 13.79 -1.20
C VAL A 204 -3.23 12.82 -1.36
N VAL A 205 -3.37 11.60 -0.83
CA VAL A 205 -2.43 10.49 -1.03
C VAL A 205 -3.08 9.50 -2.01
N VAL A 206 -2.55 9.45 -3.23
CA VAL A 206 -3.15 8.70 -4.34
C VAL A 206 -2.06 8.12 -5.24
N GLY A 207 -2.32 6.97 -5.86
CA GLY A 207 -1.47 6.39 -6.88
C GLY A 207 -1.10 7.41 -7.95
N GLU A 208 0.19 7.52 -8.27
CA GLU A 208 0.73 8.58 -9.12
C GLU A 208 0.10 8.60 -10.51
N PHE A 209 -0.46 7.46 -10.93
CA PHE A 209 -1.18 7.33 -12.18
C PHE A 209 -2.33 8.34 -12.28
N HIS A 210 -3.00 8.64 -11.18
CA HIS A 210 -4.16 9.53 -11.13
C HIS A 210 -3.80 11.02 -11.02
N LYS A 211 -2.59 11.35 -10.55
CA LYS A 211 -2.21 12.72 -10.15
C LYS A 211 -2.44 13.74 -11.27
N HIS A 212 -1.92 13.47 -12.48
CA HIS A 212 -1.99 14.42 -13.58
C HIS A 212 -3.43 14.80 -13.94
N ASP A 213 -4.30 13.81 -14.11
CA ASP A 213 -5.70 14.02 -14.50
C ASP A 213 -6.50 14.66 -13.36
N ILE A 214 -6.24 14.29 -12.10
CA ILE A 214 -6.84 14.94 -10.93
C ILE A 214 -6.49 16.43 -10.92
N GLU A 215 -5.20 16.78 -11.02
CA GLU A 215 -4.77 18.18 -11.05
C GLU A 215 -5.35 18.94 -12.25
N ALA A 216 -5.42 18.29 -13.41
CA ALA A 216 -6.01 18.88 -14.61
C ALA A 216 -7.51 19.18 -14.46
N ILE A 217 -8.26 18.37 -13.71
CA ILE A 217 -9.69 18.60 -13.42
C ILE A 217 -9.85 19.67 -12.34
N LEU A 218 -9.05 19.61 -11.27
CA LEU A 218 -9.19 20.49 -10.12
C LEU A 218 -8.71 21.93 -10.37
N LYS A 219 -7.81 22.15 -11.35
CA LYS A 219 -7.28 23.50 -11.64
C LYS A 219 -8.38 24.50 -12.03
N ASP A 220 -9.50 24.02 -12.55
CA ASP A 220 -10.63 24.83 -13.00
C ASP A 220 -11.71 25.01 -11.91
N ASP A 221 -11.54 24.40 -10.72
CA ASP A 221 -12.45 24.57 -9.58
C ASP A 221 -12.09 25.84 -8.78
N PRO A 222 -12.98 26.84 -8.68
CA PRO A 222 -12.69 28.11 -7.99
C PRO A 222 -12.52 27.96 -6.47
N GLY A 223 -12.98 26.85 -5.88
CA GLY A 223 -12.80 26.54 -4.46
C GLY A 223 -11.46 25.88 -4.14
N VAL A 224 -10.60 25.64 -5.14
CA VAL A 224 -9.34 24.92 -5.00
C VAL A 224 -8.15 25.78 -5.39
N ARG A 225 -7.13 25.78 -4.53
CA ARG A 225 -5.78 26.25 -4.86
C ARG A 225 -4.82 25.07 -4.83
N LEU A 226 -4.43 24.61 -6.02
CA LEU A 226 -3.45 23.52 -6.15
C LEU A 226 -2.05 23.99 -5.73
N VAL A 227 -1.37 23.14 -4.96
CA VAL A 227 0.01 23.34 -4.53
C VAL A 227 0.78 22.04 -4.79
N GLN A 228 1.91 22.14 -5.48
CA GLN A 228 2.77 20.99 -5.74
C GLN A 228 3.45 20.53 -4.43
N PRO A 229 3.42 19.23 -4.09
CA PRO A 229 4.05 18.68 -2.89
C PRO A 229 5.49 19.16 -2.66
N SER A 230 6.32 19.14 -3.71
CA SER A 230 7.73 19.56 -3.69
C SER A 230 7.95 21.00 -3.23
N SER A 231 6.97 21.89 -3.42
CA SER A 231 7.07 23.29 -3.01
C SER A 231 7.09 23.49 -1.49
N LEU A 232 6.65 22.50 -0.70
CA LEU A 232 6.74 22.52 0.77
C LEU A 232 8.14 22.14 1.29
N GLY A 233 9.02 21.71 0.38
CA GLY A 233 10.33 21.19 0.71
C GLY A 233 10.28 19.77 1.27
N ARG A 234 11.39 19.06 1.09
CA ARG A 234 11.57 17.72 1.64
C ARG A 234 11.78 17.81 3.16
N PRO A 235 11.12 16.95 3.98
CA PRO A 235 11.54 16.75 5.37
C PRO A 235 13.04 16.39 5.43
N ASP A 236 13.75 16.96 6.40
CA ASP A 236 15.17 16.67 6.58
C ASP A 236 15.38 15.36 7.37
N ALA A 237 16.64 14.93 7.52
CA ALA A 237 16.94 13.68 8.22
C ALA A 237 16.47 13.66 9.68
N LYS A 238 16.44 14.82 10.36
CA LYS A 238 15.98 14.93 11.73
C LYS A 238 14.46 14.82 11.81
N ASP A 239 13.74 15.49 10.89
CA ASP A 239 12.29 15.38 10.75
C ASP A 239 11.91 13.92 10.48
N ILE A 240 12.58 13.27 9.53
CA ILE A 240 12.30 11.86 9.20
C ILE A 240 12.53 10.95 10.40
N ALA A 241 13.65 11.10 11.10
CA ALA A 241 13.97 10.28 12.28
C ALA A 241 12.95 10.46 13.42
N ALA A 242 12.41 11.67 13.60
CA ALA A 242 11.38 11.95 14.61
C ALA A 242 10.03 11.28 14.31
N HIS A 243 9.80 10.92 13.04
CA HIS A 243 8.59 10.26 12.56
C HIS A 243 8.80 8.76 12.28
N ASP A 244 10.00 8.23 12.52
CA ASP A 244 10.27 6.80 12.36
C ASP A 244 9.57 5.96 13.44
N ARG A 245 9.14 4.75 13.05
CA ARG A 245 8.30 3.87 13.86
C ARG A 245 8.70 2.42 13.70
N SER A 246 8.48 1.62 14.74
CA SER A 246 8.79 0.18 14.70
C SER A 246 7.97 -0.53 13.63
N GLU A 247 6.74 -0.09 13.38
CA GLU A 247 5.84 -0.64 12.35
C GLU A 247 6.42 -0.42 10.95
N TYR A 248 6.99 0.76 10.67
CA TYR A 248 7.63 1.08 9.39
C TYR A 248 8.87 0.23 9.17
N ARG A 249 9.73 0.13 10.18
CA ARG A 249 10.93 -0.70 10.15
C ARG A 249 10.59 -2.18 9.97
N THR A 250 9.50 -2.65 10.60
CA THR A 250 9.01 -4.03 10.43
C THR A 250 8.51 -4.27 9.02
N ALA A 251 7.74 -3.34 8.44
CA ALA A 251 7.24 -3.46 7.07
C ALA A 251 8.38 -3.49 6.05
N ILE A 252 9.37 -2.61 6.20
CA ILE A 252 10.59 -2.59 5.37
C ILE A 252 11.33 -3.93 5.46
N ALA A 253 11.59 -4.43 6.67
CA ALA A 253 12.32 -5.68 6.87
C ALA A 253 11.53 -6.89 6.34
N SER A 254 10.23 -6.98 6.64
CA SER A 254 9.37 -8.09 6.20
C SER A 254 9.26 -8.14 4.68
N PHE A 255 8.96 -7.02 4.03
CA PHE A 255 8.83 -6.97 2.57
C PHE A 255 10.13 -7.38 1.86
N ASN A 256 11.27 -6.82 2.30
CA ASN A 256 12.54 -7.02 1.61
C ASN A 256 13.25 -8.34 1.93
N LEU A 257 13.00 -8.94 3.10
CA LEU A 257 13.72 -10.15 3.54
C LEU A 257 12.87 -11.42 3.45
N LEU A 258 11.56 -11.29 3.68
CA LEU A 258 10.61 -12.40 3.77
C LEU A 258 9.67 -12.49 2.55
N GLY A 259 9.32 -11.34 1.95
CA GLY A 259 8.53 -11.27 0.74
C GLY A 259 9.26 -11.73 -0.53
N LEU A 260 8.60 -11.65 -1.68
CA LEU A 260 9.23 -12.00 -2.97
C LEU A 260 10.35 -11.05 -3.39
N GLN A 261 10.44 -9.85 -2.81
CA GLN A 261 11.47 -8.86 -3.16
C GLN A 261 12.88 -9.46 -3.07
N SER A 262 13.18 -10.23 -2.02
CA SER A 262 14.50 -10.86 -1.84
C SER A 262 14.83 -11.92 -2.89
N GLN A 263 13.83 -12.42 -3.62
CA GLN A 263 13.95 -13.51 -4.58
C GLN A 263 13.97 -12.99 -6.02
N THR A 264 13.21 -11.93 -6.31
CA THR A 264 12.95 -11.49 -7.68
C THR A 264 13.37 -10.06 -7.99
N GLY A 265 13.71 -9.26 -6.98
CA GLY A 265 14.02 -7.83 -7.15
C GLY A 265 15.35 -7.43 -6.48
N PRO A 266 15.84 -6.21 -6.77
CA PRO A 266 16.98 -5.66 -6.07
C PRO A 266 16.59 -5.27 -4.64
N VAL A 267 17.52 -5.48 -3.70
CA VAL A 267 17.35 -5.09 -2.29
C VAL A 267 18.47 -4.12 -1.92
N ASP A 268 18.11 -2.95 -1.41
CA ASP A 268 19.08 -2.07 -0.75
C ASP A 268 19.34 -2.60 0.66
N TYR A 269 20.35 -3.47 0.78
CA TYR A 269 20.73 -4.05 2.07
C TYR A 269 21.27 -3.02 3.07
N GLY A 270 21.71 -1.84 2.63
CA GLY A 270 22.09 -0.76 3.53
C GLY A 270 20.88 -0.17 4.23
N TYR A 271 19.84 0.14 3.47
CA TYR A 271 18.54 0.62 3.97
C TYR A 271 17.87 -0.41 4.87
N VAL A 272 17.72 -1.66 4.38
CA VAL A 272 17.11 -2.76 5.14
C VAL A 272 17.93 -3.08 6.39
N GLY A 273 19.26 -3.05 6.31
CA GLY A 273 20.14 -3.30 7.44
C GLY A 273 19.98 -2.29 8.58
N ARG A 274 19.72 -1.01 8.26
CA ARG A 274 19.41 0.02 9.27
C ARG A 274 18.06 -0.23 9.93
N ALA A 275 17.03 -0.62 9.16
CA ALA A 275 15.72 -0.98 9.72
C ALA A 275 15.83 -2.16 10.70
N VAL A 276 16.56 -3.23 10.33
CA VAL A 276 16.79 -4.39 11.22
C VAL A 276 17.59 -4.00 12.47
N ALA A 277 18.66 -3.21 12.32
CA ALA A 277 19.48 -2.77 13.46
C ALA A 277 18.66 -1.93 14.46
N ALA A 278 17.78 -1.06 13.95
CA ALA A 278 16.91 -0.26 14.79
C ALA A 278 15.84 -1.11 15.50
N LEU A 279 15.30 -2.16 14.86
CA LEU A 279 14.41 -3.12 15.52
C LEU A 279 15.13 -3.90 16.63
N GLU A 280 16.39 -4.29 16.41
CA GLU A 280 17.20 -4.95 17.45
C GLU A 280 17.51 -4.04 18.63
N ALA A 281 17.74 -2.74 18.36
CA ALA A 281 17.95 -1.73 19.40
C ALA A 281 16.70 -1.52 20.28
N ASP A 282 15.50 -1.62 19.68
CA ASP A 282 14.23 -1.59 20.42
C ASP A 282 13.98 -2.88 21.23
N GLY A 283 14.64 -3.98 20.85
CA GLY A 283 14.70 -5.22 21.63
C GLY A 283 15.01 -6.45 20.78
N ALA A 284 15.72 -7.43 21.36
CA ALA A 284 16.07 -8.71 20.73
C ALA A 284 14.87 -9.69 20.65
N THR A 285 13.74 -9.22 20.13
CA THR A 285 12.50 -9.97 19.94
C THR A 285 12.69 -11.13 18.95
N PRO A 286 11.88 -12.20 19.02
CA PRO A 286 11.94 -13.29 18.04
C PRO A 286 11.84 -12.80 16.58
N GLN A 287 11.00 -11.80 16.29
CA GLN A 287 10.90 -11.20 14.94
C GLN A 287 12.20 -10.53 14.50
N ALA A 288 12.84 -9.73 15.37
CA ALA A 288 14.07 -9.02 15.04
C ALA A 288 15.23 -10.00 14.81
N ARG A 289 15.32 -11.04 15.64
CA ARG A 289 16.29 -12.14 15.46
C ARG A 289 16.07 -12.86 14.13
N LEU A 290 14.82 -13.14 13.75
CA LEU A 290 14.50 -13.77 12.47
C LEU A 290 14.95 -12.90 11.29
N PHE A 291 14.61 -11.60 11.30
CA PHE A 291 15.06 -10.67 10.26
C PHE A 291 16.58 -10.59 10.19
N ARG A 292 17.28 -10.55 11.32
CA ARG A 292 18.75 -10.56 11.37
C ARG A 292 19.34 -11.80 10.71
N VAL A 293 18.85 -13.00 11.06
CA VAL A 293 19.33 -14.25 10.44
C VAL A 293 19.10 -14.23 8.93
N ARG A 294 17.93 -13.79 8.48
CA ARG A 294 17.60 -13.72 7.05
C ARG A 294 18.51 -12.73 6.31
N LEU A 295 18.71 -11.55 6.87
CA LEU A 295 19.59 -10.52 6.32
C LEU A 295 21.04 -10.99 6.24
N ASP A 296 21.55 -11.60 7.32
CA ASP A 296 22.93 -12.10 7.36
C ASP A 296 23.15 -13.22 6.34
N LEU A 297 22.18 -14.14 6.20
CA LEU A 297 22.22 -15.20 5.20
C LEU A 297 22.22 -14.64 3.77
N LEU A 298 21.31 -13.71 3.45
CA LEU A 298 21.20 -13.10 2.12
C LEU A 298 22.45 -12.29 1.73
N GLN A 299 23.16 -11.74 2.70
CA GLN A 299 24.42 -11.03 2.48
C GLN A 299 25.67 -11.92 2.57
N GLY A 300 25.50 -13.25 2.74
CA GLY A 300 26.63 -14.19 2.87
C GLY A 300 27.48 -13.98 4.13
N ARG A 301 26.91 -13.38 5.19
CA ARG A 301 27.59 -13.14 6.47
C ARG A 301 27.53 -14.35 7.40
N ILE A 302 26.62 -15.29 7.13
CA ILE A 302 26.53 -16.60 7.78
C ILE A 302 26.32 -17.68 6.73
N GLU A 303 26.77 -18.89 7.05
CA GLU A 303 26.53 -20.06 6.21
C GLU A 303 25.13 -20.62 6.42
N ARG A 304 24.67 -21.42 5.45
CA ARG A 304 23.34 -22.04 5.48
C ARG A 304 23.10 -22.91 6.72
N GLY A 305 24.10 -23.69 7.13
CA GLY A 305 24.01 -24.53 8.34
C GLY A 305 23.76 -23.70 9.60
N ASP A 306 24.45 -22.56 9.73
CA ASP A 306 24.28 -21.63 10.85
C ASP A 306 22.88 -21.00 10.83
N ALA A 307 22.39 -20.62 9.64
CA ALA A 307 21.04 -20.08 9.50
C ALA A 307 19.97 -21.10 9.95
N ILE A 308 20.07 -22.36 9.52
CA ILE A 308 19.15 -23.44 9.94
C ILE A 308 19.14 -23.57 11.48
N ALA A 309 20.32 -23.62 12.10
CA ALA A 309 20.43 -23.73 13.55
C ALA A 309 19.79 -22.53 14.28
N ARG A 310 20.02 -21.31 13.80
CA ARG A 310 19.47 -20.08 14.39
C ARG A 310 17.95 -19.99 14.21
N TYR A 311 17.41 -20.36 13.05
CA TYR A 311 15.97 -20.40 12.85
C TYR A 311 15.28 -21.41 13.78
N ARG A 312 15.86 -22.60 13.97
CA ARG A 312 15.34 -23.59 14.92
C ARG A 312 15.33 -23.06 16.35
N ALA A 313 16.39 -22.38 16.78
CA ALA A 313 16.45 -21.73 18.09
C ALA A 313 15.36 -20.66 18.23
N ILE A 314 15.15 -19.82 17.20
CA ILE A 314 14.07 -18.83 17.20
C ILE A 314 12.70 -19.51 17.31
N ALA A 315 12.45 -20.57 16.56
CA ALA A 315 11.19 -21.30 16.61
C ALA A 315 10.90 -21.92 17.99
N ALA A 316 11.93 -22.40 18.69
CA ALA A 316 11.80 -22.93 20.05
C ALA A 316 11.45 -21.84 21.07
N ASP A 317 12.02 -20.64 20.92
CA ASP A 317 11.85 -19.53 21.86
C ASP A 317 10.64 -18.62 21.57
N ALA A 318 10.10 -18.65 20.34
CA ALA A 318 9.16 -17.64 19.87
C ALA A 318 7.81 -17.66 20.59
N GLY A 319 7.40 -18.79 21.17
CA GLY A 319 6.06 -18.96 21.74
C GLY A 319 4.98 -18.54 20.73
N ASP A 320 4.06 -17.67 21.16
CA ASP A 320 2.97 -17.11 20.34
C ASP A 320 3.33 -15.74 19.70
N ALA A 321 4.61 -15.41 19.57
CA ALA A 321 5.05 -14.12 19.04
C ALA A 321 4.55 -13.88 17.61
N ARG A 322 3.94 -12.72 17.39
CA ARG A 322 3.46 -12.25 16.09
C ARG A 322 4.39 -11.18 15.51
N PHE A 323 4.39 -11.05 14.20
CA PHE A 323 5.00 -9.90 13.53
C PHE A 323 4.20 -8.64 13.82
N ALA A 324 4.88 -7.50 13.99
CA ALA A 324 4.21 -6.21 14.14
C ALA A 324 3.53 -5.72 12.85
N TRP A 325 3.95 -6.24 11.69
CA TRP A 325 3.30 -6.03 10.40
C TRP A 325 3.45 -7.26 9.51
N THR A 326 2.37 -7.63 8.82
CA THR A 326 2.32 -8.78 7.89
C THR A 326 1.73 -8.43 6.53
N GLY A 327 1.11 -7.25 6.40
CA GLY A 327 0.31 -6.85 5.25
C GLY A 327 -0.92 -7.74 4.99
N VAL A 328 -1.28 -8.63 5.93
CA VAL A 328 -2.40 -9.57 5.78
C VAL A 328 -3.71 -8.86 6.08
N LYS A 329 -4.65 -8.97 5.14
CA LYS A 329 -6.03 -8.51 5.29
C LYS A 329 -6.99 -9.65 5.61
N ASP A 330 -6.93 -10.75 4.85
CA ASP A 330 -7.74 -11.94 5.10
C ASP A 330 -6.96 -12.96 5.97
N THR A 331 -7.27 -12.98 7.26
CA THR A 331 -6.64 -13.90 8.22
C THR A 331 -6.96 -15.38 7.97
N ALA A 332 -7.93 -15.70 7.10
CA ALA A 332 -8.20 -17.08 6.68
C ALA A 332 -7.20 -17.61 5.65
N ARG A 333 -6.30 -16.75 5.13
CA ARG A 333 -5.25 -17.11 4.18
C ARG A 333 -3.89 -17.25 4.86
N VAL A 334 -2.92 -17.86 4.19
CA VAL A 334 -1.51 -17.89 4.65
C VAL A 334 -0.69 -16.73 4.10
N ASP A 335 -1.13 -16.14 2.99
CA ASP A 335 -0.41 -15.11 2.23
C ASP A 335 -0.96 -13.70 2.49
N SER A 336 -0.19 -12.71 2.05
CA SER A 336 -0.62 -11.35 1.80
C SER A 336 -0.28 -10.96 0.36
N TRP A 337 -0.59 -9.73 -0.05
CA TRP A 337 -0.10 -9.20 -1.31
C TRP A 337 1.44 -9.10 -1.40
N PHE A 338 2.11 -9.05 -0.24
CA PHE A 338 3.53 -8.79 -0.10
C PHE A 338 4.36 -10.07 0.09
N ASP A 339 3.75 -11.12 0.66
CA ASP A 339 4.47 -12.30 1.12
C ASP A 339 3.60 -13.57 0.95
N PRO A 340 4.10 -14.62 0.27
CA PRO A 340 3.40 -15.90 0.16
C PRO A 340 3.09 -16.58 1.50
N PHE A 341 3.76 -16.17 2.58
CA PHE A 341 3.63 -16.73 3.92
C PHE A 341 3.44 -15.64 4.97
N GLY A 342 2.89 -14.48 4.57
CA GLY A 342 2.77 -13.30 5.42
C GLY A 342 1.93 -13.51 6.69
N ASN A 343 0.98 -14.46 6.70
CA ASN A 343 0.11 -14.72 7.86
C ASN A 343 0.65 -15.79 8.82
N LEU A 344 1.88 -16.26 8.62
CA LEU A 344 2.54 -17.10 9.62
C LEU A 344 3.01 -16.25 10.79
N ASP A 345 2.87 -16.78 12.01
CA ASP A 345 3.53 -16.20 13.17
C ASP A 345 5.06 -16.44 13.13
N VAL A 346 5.78 -15.85 14.09
CA VAL A 346 7.25 -15.89 14.06
C VAL A 346 7.78 -17.32 14.22
N ARG A 347 7.12 -18.14 15.05
CA ARG A 347 7.50 -19.56 15.22
C ARG A 347 7.39 -20.32 13.90
N ARG A 348 6.22 -20.29 13.26
CA ARG A 348 5.97 -21.00 11.99
C ARG A 348 6.85 -20.43 10.88
N ARG A 349 7.06 -19.12 10.85
CA ARG A 349 7.95 -18.53 9.85
C ARG A 349 9.40 -18.97 10.02
N ALA A 350 9.90 -19.05 11.25
CA ALA A 350 11.25 -19.56 11.51
C ALA A 350 11.39 -21.04 11.08
N LEU A 351 10.38 -21.88 11.38
CA LEU A 351 10.36 -23.27 10.91
C LEU A 351 10.37 -23.36 9.38
N LEU A 352 9.59 -22.51 8.70
CA LEU A 352 9.53 -22.46 7.24
C LEU A 352 10.87 -22.04 6.62
N GLU A 353 11.54 -21.02 7.18
CA GLU A 353 12.86 -20.61 6.69
C GLU A 353 13.92 -21.68 6.97
N ALA A 354 13.86 -22.37 8.12
CA ALA A 354 14.71 -23.54 8.37
C ALA A 354 14.44 -24.66 7.34
N ALA A 355 13.18 -24.93 7.02
CA ALA A 355 12.81 -25.92 6.00
C ALA A 355 13.37 -25.54 4.63
N ARG A 356 13.20 -24.28 4.22
CA ARG A 356 13.69 -23.73 2.94
C ARG A 356 15.19 -23.94 2.79
N GLU A 357 15.94 -23.63 3.84
CA GLU A 357 17.39 -23.79 3.83
C GLU A 357 17.81 -25.27 3.92
N SER A 358 17.11 -26.12 4.69
CA SER A 358 17.36 -27.57 4.66
C SER A 358 17.14 -28.18 3.27
N TRP A 359 16.10 -27.74 2.56
CA TRP A 359 15.85 -28.16 1.18
C TRP A 359 16.98 -27.71 0.24
N ALA A 360 17.40 -26.44 0.33
CA ALA A 360 18.51 -25.90 -0.45
C ALA A 360 19.87 -26.57 -0.13
N ALA A 361 20.01 -27.18 1.05
CA ALA A 361 21.16 -27.99 1.43
C ALA A 361 21.09 -29.45 0.93
N GLY A 362 19.99 -29.85 0.30
CA GLY A 362 19.77 -31.22 -0.20
C GLY A 362 19.15 -32.18 0.83
N ASP A 363 18.75 -31.69 2.00
CA ASP A 363 18.11 -32.51 3.04
C ASP A 363 16.58 -32.41 2.98
N ALA A 364 16.01 -33.09 1.98
CA ALA A 364 14.58 -33.09 1.72
C ALA A 364 13.76 -33.71 2.88
N ALA A 365 14.32 -34.69 3.60
CA ALA A 365 13.65 -35.35 4.71
C ALA A 365 13.42 -34.36 5.86
N VAL A 366 14.47 -33.66 6.26
CA VAL A 366 14.40 -32.64 7.31
C VAL A 366 13.54 -31.46 6.88
N ALA A 367 13.65 -31.03 5.62
CA ALA A 367 12.82 -29.94 5.10
C ALA A 367 11.32 -30.25 5.20
N ASN A 368 10.92 -31.48 4.82
CA ASN A 368 9.52 -31.90 4.90
C ASN A 368 9.02 -32.03 6.34
N GLU A 369 9.84 -32.54 7.27
CA GLU A 369 9.50 -32.59 8.70
C GLU A 369 9.22 -31.19 9.26
N LEU A 370 10.10 -30.22 8.96
CA LEU A 370 9.94 -28.83 9.39
C LEU A 370 8.72 -28.17 8.75
N LEU A 371 8.45 -28.43 7.47
CA LEU A 371 7.25 -27.93 6.79
C LEU A 371 5.98 -28.47 7.43
N GLU A 372 5.92 -29.76 7.75
CA GLU A 372 4.75 -30.35 8.41
C GLU A 372 4.54 -29.77 9.81
N ALA A 373 5.61 -29.50 10.56
CA ALA A 373 5.53 -28.77 11.83
C ALA A 373 4.95 -27.35 11.67
N CYS A 374 5.15 -26.68 10.53
CA CYS A 374 4.52 -25.39 10.24
C CYS A 374 3.00 -25.48 10.11
N THR A 375 2.46 -26.65 9.73
CA THR A 375 1.02 -26.84 9.49
C THR A 375 0.19 -26.95 10.76
N GLU A 376 0.84 -27.18 11.91
CA GLU A 376 0.19 -27.30 13.20
C GLU A 376 -0.66 -26.05 13.48
N GLY A 377 -1.92 -26.23 13.88
CA GLY A 377 -2.85 -25.13 14.19
C GLY A 377 -3.35 -24.31 12.99
N LEU A 378 -2.88 -24.56 11.77
CA LEU A 378 -3.43 -23.93 10.56
C LEU A 378 -4.76 -24.57 10.15
N SER A 379 -5.66 -23.76 9.61
CA SER A 379 -6.90 -24.25 9.00
C SER A 379 -6.62 -25.12 7.75
N PRO A 380 -7.57 -25.97 7.30
CA PRO A 380 -7.40 -26.75 6.08
C PRO A 380 -6.98 -25.91 4.87
N ARG A 381 -7.63 -24.75 4.67
CA ARG A 381 -7.32 -23.80 3.59
C ARG A 381 -5.87 -23.30 3.68
N GLN A 382 -5.45 -22.82 4.85
CA GLN A 382 -4.08 -22.32 5.04
C GLN A 382 -3.03 -23.41 4.82
N ARG A 383 -3.30 -24.66 5.22
CA ARG A 383 -2.39 -25.79 4.95
C ARG A 383 -2.25 -26.08 3.47
N GLU A 384 -3.36 -26.06 2.72
CA GLU A 384 -3.35 -26.21 1.27
C GLU A 384 -2.57 -25.09 0.59
N GLN A 385 -2.78 -23.84 1.01
CA GLN A 385 -2.03 -22.70 0.48
C GLN A 385 -0.53 -22.79 0.81
N LEU A 386 -0.18 -23.08 2.07
CA LEU A 386 1.21 -23.25 2.51
C LEU A 386 1.93 -24.28 1.65
N ARG A 387 1.33 -25.46 1.47
CA ARG A 387 1.90 -26.54 0.65
C ARG A 387 1.94 -26.17 -0.83
N GLY A 388 0.92 -25.48 -1.33
CA GLY A 388 0.85 -25.00 -2.71
C GLY A 388 1.99 -24.03 -3.05
N TYR A 389 2.22 -23.04 -2.18
CA TYR A 389 3.34 -22.10 -2.33
C TYR A 389 4.69 -22.80 -2.13
N TRP A 390 4.82 -23.69 -1.15
CA TRP A 390 6.05 -24.47 -0.95
C TRP A 390 6.44 -25.26 -2.21
N GLN A 391 5.50 -26.02 -2.77
CA GLN A 391 5.72 -26.84 -3.97
C GLN A 391 6.18 -25.96 -5.13
N ARG A 392 5.49 -24.84 -5.37
CA ARG A 392 5.73 -23.97 -6.52
C ARG A 392 7.02 -23.15 -6.38
N ASP A 393 7.22 -22.53 -5.23
CA ASP A 393 8.21 -21.46 -5.04
C ASP A 393 9.49 -21.93 -4.34
N VAL A 394 9.48 -23.11 -3.70
CA VAL A 394 10.65 -23.64 -2.96
C VAL A 394 11.16 -24.94 -3.57
N ALA A 395 10.30 -25.95 -3.67
CA ALA A 395 10.71 -27.29 -4.09
C ALA A 395 11.13 -27.33 -5.57
N VAL A 396 10.35 -26.69 -6.45
CA VAL A 396 10.63 -26.64 -7.90
C VAL A 396 11.76 -25.68 -8.23
N ALA A 397 11.85 -24.53 -7.57
CA ALA A 397 12.87 -23.51 -7.84
C ALA A 397 14.31 -24.00 -7.57
N ASN A 398 14.48 -24.98 -6.68
CA ASN A 398 15.77 -25.54 -6.28
C ASN A 398 16.00 -26.98 -6.78
N SER A 399 15.20 -27.47 -7.73
CA SER A 399 15.48 -28.77 -8.36
C SER A 399 16.74 -28.66 -9.23
N PRO A 400 17.75 -29.54 -9.09
CA PRO A 400 18.87 -29.57 -10.02
C PRO A 400 18.32 -29.83 -11.43
N ARG A 401 18.69 -28.96 -12.38
CA ARG A 401 18.41 -29.17 -13.80
C ARG A 401 19.23 -30.31 -14.37
#